data_AF-A0A965J1Q0-F1
#
_entry.id   AF-A0A965J1Q0-F1
#
_cell.length_a   1.000
_cell.length_b   1.000
_cell.length_c   1.000
_cell.angle_alpha   90.00
_cell.angle_beta   90.00
_cell.angle_gamma   90.00
#
_symmetry.space_group_name_H-M   'P 1'
#
loop_
_entity.id
_entity.type
_entity.pdbx_description
1 polymer ?
#
loop_
_entity_poly.entity_id
_entity_poly.type
_entity_poly.pdbx_seq_one_letter_code
_entity_poly.pdbx_strand_id
1 'polypeptide(L)'
;ADGGIVGSKPYVSSAAYINKMSDYCGNCQYSFDKKVGENACPFNSLYWNFLDEHTDKLRSNPRLGMMLNVWNKMPTNDKVALIEQANFYLENIETL
;
A
#
# COMPACT_ATOMS: atom_id res chain seq x y z
N ALA A 1 13.68 -9.70 0.36
CA ALA A 1 14.92 -10.03 1.12
C ALA A 1 15.71 -11.18 0.49
N ASP A 2 15.07 -12.12 -0.22
CA ASP A 2 15.69 -13.30 -0.86
C ASP A 2 15.30 -13.46 -2.34
N GLY A 3 14.54 -12.51 -2.90
CA GLY A 3 14.08 -12.54 -4.29
C GLY A 3 13.01 -13.60 -4.58
N GLY A 4 12.38 -14.21 -3.57
CA GLY A 4 11.34 -15.23 -3.75
C GLY A 4 11.84 -16.67 -3.68
N ILE A 5 12.95 -16.92 -2.97
CA ILE A 5 13.38 -18.27 -2.56
C ILE A 5 12.29 -18.89 -1.68
N VAL A 6 11.72 -18.11 -0.75
CA VAL A 6 10.55 -18.50 0.04
C VAL A 6 9.37 -17.58 -0.31
N GLY A 7 8.38 -18.14 -1.01
CA GLY A 7 7.17 -17.43 -1.43
C GLY A 7 7.30 -16.77 -2.80
N SER A 8 6.34 -17.02 -3.69
CA SER A 8 6.40 -16.59 -5.09
C SER A 8 6.03 -15.10 -5.31
N LYS A 9 5.71 -14.36 -4.24
CA LYS A 9 5.30 -12.95 -4.30
C LYS A 9 5.56 -12.26 -2.95
N PRO A 10 5.78 -10.93 -2.92
CA PRO A 10 5.80 -10.19 -1.66
C PRO A 10 4.44 -10.29 -0.97
N TYR A 11 4.47 -10.56 0.34
CA TYR A 11 3.28 -10.54 1.20
C TYR A 11 3.05 -9.11 1.70
N VAL A 12 2.45 -8.31 0.82
CA VAL A 12 2.07 -6.92 1.09
C VAL A 12 0.56 -6.76 0.87
N SER A 13 -0.07 -5.91 1.67
CA SER A 13 -1.51 -5.63 1.57
C SER A 13 -1.84 -4.24 2.09
N SER A 14 -2.96 -3.69 1.61
CA SER A 14 -3.56 -2.48 2.18
C SER A 14 -4.41 -2.81 3.42
N ALA A 15 -4.97 -1.77 4.05
CA ALA A 15 -5.82 -1.90 5.23
C ALA A 15 -7.09 -2.74 4.98
N ALA A 16 -7.54 -2.83 3.73
CA ALA A 16 -8.70 -3.64 3.35
C ALA A 16 -8.51 -5.14 3.69
N TYR A 17 -7.28 -5.67 3.59
CA TYR A 17 -7.00 -7.05 3.98
C TYR A 17 -7.08 -7.22 5.50
N ILE A 18 -6.49 -6.28 6.26
CA ILE A 18 -6.52 -6.29 7.73
C ILE A 18 -7.97 -6.27 8.21
N ASN A 19 -8.77 -5.31 7.72
CA ASN A 19 -10.20 -5.20 8.06
C ASN A 19 -11.01 -6.47 7.72
N LYS A 20 -10.66 -7.18 6.64
CA LYS A 20 -11.35 -8.41 6.25
C LYS A 20 -10.99 -9.59 7.16
N MET A 21 -9.77 -9.60 7.70
CA MET A 21 -9.18 -10.74 8.41
C MET A 21 -9.12 -10.55 9.92
N SER A 22 -9.50 -9.38 10.43
CA SER A 22 -9.53 -9.06 11.86
C SER A 22 -10.66 -8.09 12.20
N ASP A 23 -10.80 -7.79 13.49
CA ASP A 23 -11.70 -6.79 14.07
C ASP A 23 -10.98 -5.49 14.49
N TYR A 24 -9.67 -5.40 14.28
CA TYR A 24 -8.84 -4.27 14.75
C TYR A 24 -9.26 -2.91 14.19
N CYS A 25 -9.78 -2.89 12.96
CA CYS A 25 -10.18 -1.64 12.32
C CYS A 25 -11.41 -0.99 12.97
N GLY A 26 -12.23 -1.74 13.72
CA GLY A 26 -13.48 -1.22 14.29
C GLY A 26 -13.28 -0.10 15.33
N ASN A 27 -12.19 -0.16 16.10
CA ASN A 27 -11.85 0.83 17.12
C ASN A 27 -10.53 1.56 16.84
N CYS A 28 -10.00 1.44 15.61
CA CYS A 28 -8.75 2.09 15.24
C CYS A 28 -9.00 3.59 15.00
N GLN A 29 -8.06 4.44 15.40
CA GLN A 29 -8.09 5.87 15.06
C GLN A 29 -8.02 6.12 13.55
N TYR A 30 -7.49 5.15 12.81
CA TYR A 30 -7.35 5.20 11.37
C TYR A 30 -8.51 4.50 10.65
N SER A 31 -9.00 5.13 9.58
CA SER A 31 -10.03 4.61 8.68
C SER A 31 -9.40 3.69 7.63
N PHE A 32 -9.85 2.43 7.59
CA PHE A 32 -9.33 1.44 6.62
C PHE A 32 -9.77 1.71 5.18
N ASP A 33 -10.87 2.44 4.99
CA ASP A 33 -11.51 2.74 3.71
C ASP A 33 -11.00 4.04 3.07
N LYS A 34 -10.39 4.94 3.85
CA LYS A 34 -9.73 6.15 3.34
C LYS A 34 -8.36 5.84 2.75
N LYS A 35 -8.15 6.22 1.49
CA LYS A 35 -6.87 6.05 0.80
C LYS A 35 -5.83 7.10 1.18
N VAL A 36 -6.27 8.34 1.42
CA VAL A 36 -5.44 9.50 1.76
C VAL A 36 -6.21 10.43 2.70
N GLY A 37 -5.51 11.41 3.28
CA GLY A 37 -6.08 12.44 4.14
C GLY A 37 -6.04 12.08 5.62
N GLU A 38 -6.64 12.96 6.43
CA GLU A 38 -6.64 12.81 7.88
C GLU A 38 -7.25 11.48 8.32
N ASN A 39 -6.51 10.80 9.20
CA ASN A 39 -6.82 9.47 9.72
C ASN A 39 -6.95 8.38 8.64
N ALA A 40 -6.39 8.56 7.45
CA ALA A 40 -6.27 7.44 6.51
C ALA A 40 -5.34 6.36 7.09
N CYS A 41 -5.68 5.08 6.95
CA CYS A 41 -4.79 4.04 7.44
C CYS A 41 -3.45 4.05 6.68
N PRO A 42 -2.28 4.12 7.37
CA PRO A 42 -0.98 4.16 6.70
C PRO A 42 -0.73 3.00 5.72
N PHE A 43 -1.29 1.82 6.01
CA PHE A 43 -1.20 0.66 5.11
C PHE A 43 -1.77 0.93 3.71
N ASN A 44 -2.70 1.87 3.55
CA ASN A 44 -3.29 2.16 2.25
C ASN A 44 -2.31 2.90 1.32
N SER A 45 -1.72 4.00 1.77
CA SER A 45 -0.75 4.76 0.98
C SER A 45 0.59 4.00 0.85
N LEU A 46 1.08 3.40 1.95
CA LEU A 46 2.33 2.63 1.95
C LEU A 46 2.29 1.42 1.01
N TYR A 47 1.13 0.76 0.86
CA TYR A 47 0.97 -0.34 -0.09
C TYR A 47 1.22 0.12 -1.54
N TRP A 48 0.63 1.25 -1.94
CA TRP A 48 0.81 1.78 -3.29
C TRP A 48 2.22 2.33 -3.50
N ASN A 49 2.77 3.02 -2.50
CA ASN A 49 4.16 3.49 -2.53
C ASN A 49 5.15 2.33 -2.74
N PHE A 50 4.97 1.22 -2.01
CA PHE A 50 5.79 0.03 -2.18
C PHE A 50 5.74 -0.52 -3.61
N LEU A 51 4.54 -0.60 -4.21
CA LEU A 51 4.38 -1.06 -5.59
C LEU A 51 5.05 -0.11 -6.58
N ASP A 52 4.90 1.20 -6.40
CA ASP A 52 5.50 2.23 -7.27
C ASP A 52 7.04 2.15 -7.24
N GLU A 53 7.64 2.28 -6.06
CA GLU A 53 9.09 2.25 -5.85
C GLU A 53 9.76 0.98 -6.39
N HIS A 54 9.04 -0.15 -6.35
CA HIS A 54 9.57 -1.45 -6.73
C HIS A 54 9.05 -1.95 -8.08
N THR A 55 8.37 -1.10 -8.86
CA THR A 55 7.72 -1.49 -10.13
C THR A 55 8.66 -2.28 -11.04
N ASP A 56 9.90 -1.81 -11.24
CA ASP A 56 10.85 -2.47 -12.14
C ASP A 56 11.22 -3.90 -11.70
N LYS A 57 11.30 -4.15 -10.40
CA LYS A 57 11.59 -5.48 -9.84
C LYS A 57 10.35 -6.38 -9.85
N LEU A 58 9.17 -5.78 -9.70
CA LEU A 58 7.90 -6.50 -9.55
C LEU A 58 7.20 -6.79 -10.88
N ARG A 59 7.50 -6.05 -11.96
CA ARG A 59 6.81 -6.15 -13.26
C ARG A 59 6.88 -7.54 -13.90
N SER A 60 7.93 -8.30 -13.63
CA SER A 60 8.10 -9.66 -14.15
C SER A 60 7.30 -10.71 -13.36
N ASN A 61 6.75 -10.36 -12.20
CA ASN A 61 5.98 -11.28 -11.38
C ASN A 61 4.52 -11.34 -11.87
N PRO A 62 4.07 -12.47 -12.46
CA PRO A 62 2.72 -12.58 -13.01
C PRO A 62 1.63 -12.44 -11.95
N ARG A 63 1.91 -12.73 -10.68
CA ARG A 63 0.95 -12.61 -9.57
C ARG A 63 0.69 -11.17 -9.14
N LEU A 64 1.53 -10.22 -9.56
CA LEU A 64 1.40 -8.80 -9.27
C LEU A 64 0.88 -7.98 -10.45
N GLY A 65 0.84 -8.56 -11.65
CA GLY A 65 0.48 -7.85 -12.88
C GLY A 65 -0.87 -7.12 -12.81
N MET A 66 -1.87 -7.71 -12.15
CA MET A 66 -3.17 -7.05 -11.95
C MET A 66 -3.04 -5.77 -11.11
N MET A 67 -2.31 -5.81 -9.99
CA MET A 67 -2.19 -4.66 -9.09
C MET A 67 -1.33 -3.55 -9.69
N LEU A 68 -0.25 -3.91 -10.40
CA LEU A 68 0.54 -2.95 -11.17
C LEU A 68 -0.28 -2.29 -12.29
N ASN A 69 -1.17 -3.04 -12.94
CA ASN A 69 -2.09 -2.47 -13.93
C ASN A 69 -3.11 -1.50 -13.31
N VAL A 70 -3.63 -1.82 -12.11
CA VAL A 70 -4.49 -0.89 -11.36
C VAL A 70 -3.74 0.38 -11.03
N TRP A 71 -2.51 0.28 -10.53
CA TRP A 71 -1.64 1.43 -10.28
C TRP A 71 -1.43 2.24 -11.56
N ASN A 72 -1.08 1.60 -12.67
CA ASN A 72 -0.81 2.29 -13.93
C ASN A 72 -2.01 3.09 -14.45
N LYS A 73 -3.23 2.56 -14.30
CA LYS A 73 -4.47 3.20 -14.75
C LYS A 73 -5.03 4.25 -13.79
N MET A 74 -4.50 4.35 -12.58
CA MET A 74 -4.94 5.34 -11.61
C MET A 74 -4.65 6.77 -12.11
N PRO A 75 -5.56 7.74 -11.92
CA PRO A 75 -5.31 9.13 -12.29
C PRO A 75 -4.03 9.67 -11.65
N THR A 76 -3.28 10.51 -12.38
CA THR A 76 -2.01 11.06 -11.88
C THR A 76 -2.17 11.78 -10.55
N ASN A 77 -3.24 12.55 -10.37
CA ASN A 77 -3.50 13.27 -9.11
C ASN A 77 -3.68 12.30 -7.93
N ASP A 78 -4.35 11.17 -8.13
CA ASP A 78 -4.55 10.17 -7.09
C ASP A 78 -3.21 9.48 -6.73
N LYS A 79 -2.37 9.20 -7.73
CA LYS A 79 -1.03 8.64 -7.49
C LYS A 79 -0.16 9.59 -6.67
N VAL A 80 -0.14 10.87 -7.07
CA VAL A 80 0.61 11.92 -6.37
C VAL A 80 0.13 12.03 -4.92
N ALA A 81 -1.18 12.11 -4.69
CA ALA A 81 -1.73 12.19 -3.33
C ALA A 81 -1.37 10.95 -2.47
N LEU A 82 -1.36 9.76 -3.07
CA LEU A 82 -0.96 8.53 -2.37
C LEU A 82 0.53 8.51 -2.01
N ILE A 83 1.40 8.96 -2.92
CA ILE A 83 2.84 9.03 -2.70
C ILE A 83 3.16 10.11 -1.65
N GLU A 84 2.55 11.29 -1.74
CA GLU A 84 2.70 12.36 -0.74
C GLU A 84 2.25 11.89 0.65
N GLN A 85 1.09 11.23 0.74
CA GLN A 85 0.59 10.66 1.99
C GLN A 85 1.53 9.58 2.54
N ALA A 86 2.08 8.73 1.69
CA ALA A 86 3.03 7.69 2.10
C ALA A 86 4.32 8.32 2.64
N ASN A 87 4.88 9.31 1.94
CA ASN A 87 6.08 10.02 2.36
C ASN A 87 5.87 10.72 3.70
N PHE A 88 4.73 11.40 3.89
CA PHE A 88 4.37 11.97 5.19
C PHE A 88 4.41 10.93 6.31
N TYR A 89 3.83 9.74 6.10
CA TYR A 89 3.87 8.69 7.12
C TYR A 89 5.27 8.10 7.33
N LEU A 90 6.08 7.97 6.28
CA LEU A 90 7.47 7.50 6.39
C LEU A 90 8.34 8.49 7.18
N GLU A 91 8.15 9.79 6.96
CA GLU A 91 8.88 10.84 7.67
C GLU A 91 8.48 10.94 9.16
N ASN A 92 7.25 10.55 9.49
CA ASN A 92 6.68 10.68 10.83
C ASN A 92 6.42 9.32 11.51
N ILE A 93 7.06 8.24 11.05
CA ILE A 93 6.72 6.86 11.42
C ILE A 93 6.79 6.58 12.93
N GLU A 94 7.71 7.25 13.62
CA GLU A 94 7.92 7.13 15.07
C GLU A 94 6.84 7.83 15.91
N THR A 95 5.96 8.59 15.26
CA THR A 95 4.94 9.42 15.92
C THR A 95 3.51 9.19 15.39
N LEU A 96 3.30 8.11 14.64
CA LEU A 96 1.99 7.71 14.12
C LEU A 96 1.05 7.17 15.21
#